data_AF-A0A9X1HD28-F1
#
_entry.id   AF-A0A9X1HD28-F1
#
_cell.length_a   1.000
_cell.length_b   1.000
_cell.length_c   1.000
_cell.angle_alpha   90.00
_cell.angle_beta   90.00
_cell.angle_gamma   90.00
#
_symmetry.space_group_name_H-M   'P 1'
#
loop_
_entity.id
_entity.type
_entity.pdbx_description
1 polymer ?
#
loop_
_entity_poly.entity_id
_entity_poly.type
_entity_poly.pdbx_seq_one_letter_code
_entity_poly.pdbx_strand_id
1 'polypeptide(L)'
;MKNKSAKSVRVQYVISYFLIYFISASCNQSVEPKINNSIQNLIEKYPQLTAEKKSEKSKEFKLVKSVKEGEFNIEIQLYSQPEGYKNRNHILVFINGKKQIYAMPLFNSKYRDYWEFPFDKLLQNVPKTNTTFTNQLNSGIDELINNSDRRKSNKRYTLINEMLTSVLNCKRIEEKDSSSVLHTLRGSYDIPDENIDSAKIRLRKNYELMKREWHPEEFSYNYNCYFDETNARVYQIENLGNKFKIKTYRMDYGFHYINL
;
A
#
# COMPACT_ATOMS: atom_id res chain seq x y z
N MET A 1 52.35 29.89 45.08
CA MET A 1 51.28 28.87 45.07
C MET A 1 50.04 29.47 44.40
N LYS A 2 49.71 29.05 43.17
CA LYS A 2 48.61 29.65 42.38
C LYS A 2 47.35 28.78 42.46
N ASN A 3 46.27 29.37 42.95
CA ASN A 3 44.88 28.88 42.94
C ASN A 3 44.36 28.64 41.51
N LYS A 4 44.73 27.52 40.89
CA LYS A 4 44.23 27.10 39.56
C LYS A 4 43.20 25.95 39.58
N SER A 5 42.82 25.45 40.76
CA SER A 5 42.10 24.17 40.84
C SER A 5 40.55 24.28 40.81
N ALA A 6 39.95 25.35 41.32
CA ALA A 6 38.48 25.37 41.49
C ALA A 6 37.68 25.83 40.24
N LYS A 7 38.28 26.68 39.38
CA LYS A 7 37.59 27.24 38.21
C LYS A 7 37.53 26.27 37.02
N SER A 8 38.56 25.47 36.79
CA SER A 8 38.59 24.50 35.68
C SER A 8 37.62 23.33 35.91
N VAL A 9 37.50 22.88 37.16
CA VAL A 9 36.60 21.78 37.54
C VAL A 9 35.13 22.18 37.32
N ARG A 10 34.72 23.40 37.71
CA ARG A 10 33.36 23.89 37.46
C ARG A 10 33.03 24.02 35.97
N VAL A 11 33.99 24.46 35.15
CA VAL A 11 33.81 24.56 33.69
C VAL A 11 33.68 23.17 33.04
N GLN A 12 34.43 22.17 33.51
CA GLN A 12 34.29 20.78 33.06
C GLN A 12 32.89 20.21 33.37
N TYR A 13 32.36 20.43 34.57
CA TYR A 13 30.99 19.97 34.91
C TYR A 13 29.90 20.61 34.04
N VAL A 14 30.04 21.90 33.71
CA VAL A 14 29.10 22.61 32.83
C VAL A 14 29.16 22.06 31.41
N ILE A 15 30.36 21.81 30.88
CA ILE A 15 30.56 21.23 29.54
C ILE A 15 29.99 19.80 29.48
N SER A 16 30.22 18.98 30.51
CA SER A 16 29.66 17.62 30.61
C SER A 16 28.12 17.63 30.68
N TYR A 17 27.51 18.56 31.43
CA TYR A 17 26.06 18.71 31.48
C TYR A 17 25.47 19.13 30.12
N PHE A 18 26.13 20.05 29.41
CA PHE A 18 25.71 20.45 28.06
C PHE A 18 25.82 19.30 27.04
N LEU A 19 26.87 18.48 27.13
CA LEU A 19 27.04 17.29 26.29
C LEU A 19 25.96 16.23 26.57
N ILE A 20 25.65 15.96 27.84
CA ILE A 20 24.57 15.03 28.21
C ILE A 20 23.22 15.57 27.74
N TYR A 21 22.98 16.88 27.88
CA TYR A 21 21.75 17.53 27.39
C TYR A 21 21.62 17.42 25.87
N PHE A 22 22.69 17.70 25.10
CA PHE A 22 22.70 17.54 23.64
C PHE A 22 22.50 16.08 23.19
N ILE A 23 23.11 15.11 23.88
CA ILE A 23 22.93 13.69 23.59
C ILE A 23 21.48 13.25 23.90
N SER A 24 20.89 13.76 24.99
CA SER A 24 19.50 13.47 25.35
C SER A 24 18.46 14.16 24.46
N ALA A 25 18.74 15.36 23.95
CA ALA A 25 17.86 16.08 23.03
C ALA A 25 18.01 15.61 21.57
N SER A 26 19.12 14.96 21.21
CA SER A 26 19.35 14.40 19.87
C SER A 26 18.72 13.01 19.66
N CYS A 27 18.18 12.38 20.70
CA CYS A 27 17.41 11.15 20.59
C CYS A 27 15.91 11.47 20.52
N ASN A 28 15.26 10.96 19.48
CA ASN A 28 13.81 11.03 19.17
C ASN A 28 13.35 12.21 18.32
N GLN A 29 13.95 12.39 17.13
CA GLN A 29 13.13 12.86 16.02
C GLN A 29 12.01 11.84 15.79
N SER A 30 10.77 12.22 16.09
CA SER A 30 9.61 11.39 15.77
C SER A 30 9.59 11.13 14.26
N VAL A 31 9.22 9.92 13.87
CA VAL A 31 9.10 9.53 12.45
C VAL A 31 7.88 10.19 11.80
N GLU A 32 6.93 10.61 12.61
CA GLU A 32 5.62 11.09 12.23
C GLU A 32 5.61 12.35 11.33
N PRO A 33 6.42 13.40 11.58
CA PRO A 33 6.53 14.52 10.64
C PRO A 33 6.98 14.08 9.24
N LYS A 34 7.87 13.08 9.13
CA LYS A 34 8.34 12.58 7.83
C LYS A 34 7.24 11.78 7.12
N ILE A 35 6.43 11.02 7.87
CA ILE A 35 5.27 10.30 7.31
C ILE A 35 4.25 11.30 6.78
N ASN A 36 3.90 12.31 7.58
CA ASN A 36 2.94 13.35 7.20
C ASN A 36 3.41 14.11 5.95
N ASN A 37 4.70 14.44 5.85
CA ASN A 37 5.27 15.05 4.65
C ASN A 37 5.19 14.13 3.42
N SER A 38 5.47 12.83 3.58
CA SER A 38 5.37 11.85 2.48
C SER A 38 3.93 11.72 1.97
N ILE A 39 2.94 11.64 2.87
CA ILE A 39 1.51 11.63 2.55
C ILE A 39 1.09 12.92 1.84
N GLN A 40 1.53 14.07 2.35
CA GLN A 40 1.22 15.37 1.75
C GLN A 40 1.75 15.48 0.32
N ASN A 41 3.02 15.12 0.10
CA ASN A 41 3.63 15.10 -1.23
C ASN A 41 2.89 14.14 -2.18
N LEU A 42 2.46 12.99 -1.67
CA LEU A 42 1.66 12.04 -2.44
C LEU A 42 0.32 12.65 -2.88
N ILE A 43 -0.37 13.35 -1.99
CA ILE A 43 -1.67 13.99 -2.27
C ILE A 43 -1.51 15.12 -3.28
N GLU A 44 -0.41 15.89 -3.22
CA GLU A 44 -0.11 16.91 -4.22
C GLU A 44 0.15 16.31 -5.60
N LYS A 45 0.84 15.17 -5.65
CA LYS A 45 1.08 14.42 -6.89
C LYS A 45 -0.18 13.74 -7.42
N TYR A 46 -1.08 13.31 -6.54
CA TYR A 46 -2.32 12.61 -6.85
C TYR A 46 -3.54 13.26 -6.18
N PRO A 47 -3.98 14.45 -6.63
CA PRO A 47 -5.10 15.17 -6.01
C PRO A 47 -6.39 14.36 -5.95
N GLN A 48 -6.56 13.40 -6.87
CA GLN A 48 -7.70 12.49 -6.89
C GLN A 48 -7.84 11.63 -5.63
N LEU A 49 -6.79 11.48 -4.81
CA LEU A 49 -6.84 10.77 -3.53
C LEU A 49 -7.86 11.39 -2.57
N THR A 50 -8.07 12.71 -2.60
CA THR A 50 -8.97 13.41 -1.67
C THR A 50 -10.45 13.31 -2.05
N ALA A 51 -10.79 12.51 -3.09
CA ALA A 51 -12.16 12.30 -3.55
C ALA A 51 -12.94 13.61 -3.76
N GLU A 52 -12.30 14.58 -4.42
CA GLU A 52 -12.86 15.89 -4.81
C GLU A 52 -13.16 16.85 -3.64
N LYS A 53 -12.77 16.50 -2.40
CA LYS A 53 -12.81 17.43 -1.27
C LYS A 53 -11.54 18.30 -1.20
N LYS A 54 -11.75 19.58 -0.86
CA LYS A 54 -10.71 20.61 -0.74
C LYS A 54 -10.16 20.78 0.69
N SER A 55 -10.43 19.87 1.63
CA SER A 55 -10.07 20.10 3.03
C SER A 55 -8.56 19.92 3.28
N GLU A 56 -8.08 20.36 4.45
CA GLU A 56 -6.66 20.34 4.83
C GLU A 56 -6.02 18.96 4.59
N LYS A 57 -5.19 18.91 3.55
CA LYS A 57 -4.77 17.72 2.81
C LYS A 57 -4.18 16.57 3.65
N SER A 58 -3.62 16.80 4.83
CA SER A 58 -3.03 15.75 5.67
C SER A 58 -3.94 15.20 6.77
N LYS A 59 -4.98 15.95 7.21
CA LYS A 59 -5.89 15.50 8.29
C LYS A 59 -6.98 14.55 7.79
N GLU A 60 -7.12 14.42 6.47
CA GLU A 60 -8.11 13.53 5.87
C GLU A 60 -7.74 12.06 6.04
N PHE A 61 -6.47 11.69 6.20
CA PHE A 61 -6.05 10.30 6.26
C PHE A 61 -5.62 9.91 7.68
N LYS A 62 -6.30 8.92 8.26
CA LYS A 62 -5.99 8.39 9.59
C LYS A 62 -5.34 7.01 9.48
N LEU A 63 -4.37 6.75 10.35
CA LEU A 63 -3.76 5.42 10.48
C LEU A 63 -4.84 4.42 10.92
N VAL A 64 -5.02 3.37 10.13
CA VAL A 64 -5.97 2.28 10.40
C VAL A 64 -5.24 1.03 10.86
N LYS A 65 -4.05 0.77 10.30
CA LYS A 65 -3.29 -0.44 10.59
C LYS A 65 -1.80 -0.19 10.43
N SER A 66 -0.98 -0.78 11.30
CA SER A 66 0.47 -0.83 11.16
C SER A 66 0.95 -2.26 11.42
N VAL A 67 1.84 -2.75 10.56
CA VAL A 67 2.50 -4.05 10.70
C VAL A 67 4.00 -3.80 10.66
N LYS A 68 4.72 -4.39 11.60
CA LYS A 68 6.18 -4.33 11.66
C LYS A 68 6.75 -5.74 11.55
N GLU A 69 7.54 -5.94 10.51
CA GLU A 69 8.30 -7.16 10.25
C GLU A 69 9.71 -7.02 10.84
N GLY A 70 10.17 -8.05 11.54
CA GLY A 70 11.37 -8.01 12.37
C GLY A 70 12.69 -8.32 11.64
N GLU A 71 12.69 -9.26 10.70
CA GLU A 71 13.87 -9.75 9.98
C GLU A 71 14.57 -8.63 9.21
N PHE A 72 13.79 -7.80 8.51
CA PHE A 72 14.31 -6.69 7.71
C PHE A 72 14.00 -5.32 8.28
N ASN A 73 13.34 -5.26 9.44
CA ASN A 73 12.88 -4.02 10.08
C ASN A 73 12.06 -3.15 9.13
N ILE A 74 11.13 -3.78 8.42
CA ILE A 74 10.19 -3.10 7.52
C ILE A 74 8.89 -2.87 8.29
N GLU A 75 8.37 -1.66 8.23
CA GLU A 75 7.05 -1.32 8.73
C GLU A 75 6.16 -0.89 7.57
N ILE A 76 4.92 -1.37 7.57
CA ILE A 76 3.92 -1.06 6.55
C ILE A 76 2.68 -0.55 7.28
N GLN A 77 2.25 0.65 6.91
CA GLN A 77 1.10 1.33 7.50
C GLN A 77 0.02 1.54 6.44
N LEU A 78 -1.24 1.37 6.84
CA LEU A 78 -2.42 1.66 6.04
C LEU A 78 -3.12 2.88 6.63
N TYR A 79 -3.22 3.92 5.80
CA TYR A 79 -3.98 5.12 6.09
C TYR A 79 -5.26 5.14 5.27
N SER A 80 -6.34 5.65 5.85
CA SER A 80 -7.63 5.72 5.19
C SER A 80 -8.35 7.02 5.50
N GLN A 81 -9.18 7.47 4.55
CA GLN A 81 -10.15 8.54 4.82
C GLN A 81 -11.21 8.06 5.84
N PRO A 82 -11.95 8.97 6.51
CA PRO A 82 -13.01 8.59 7.42
C PRO A 82 -14.10 7.76 6.75
N GLU A 83 -14.84 6.98 7.54
CA GLU A 83 -16.03 6.27 7.04
C GLU A 83 -17.08 7.25 6.50
N GLY A 84 -17.90 6.77 5.56
CA GLY A 84 -18.93 7.57 4.90
C GLY A 84 -18.42 8.49 3.77
N TYR A 85 -17.11 8.50 3.47
CA TYR A 85 -16.59 9.17 2.28
C TYR A 85 -16.95 8.37 1.02
N LYS A 86 -17.69 9.00 0.09
CA LYS A 86 -17.90 8.46 -1.26
C LYS A 86 -16.57 8.42 -2.00
N ASN A 87 -16.32 7.36 -2.78
CA ASN A 87 -15.05 7.13 -3.47
C ASN A 87 -13.85 7.12 -2.53
N ARG A 88 -14.00 6.51 -1.35
CA ARG A 88 -12.94 6.42 -0.34
C ARG A 88 -11.67 5.81 -0.93
N ASN A 89 -10.54 6.45 -0.70
CA ASN A 89 -9.22 5.95 -1.06
C ASN A 89 -8.39 5.67 0.19
N HIS A 90 -7.32 4.92 -0.01
CA HIS A 90 -6.36 4.55 1.02
C HIS A 90 -4.95 4.96 0.60
N ILE A 91 -4.03 4.99 1.55
CA ILE A 91 -2.60 5.23 1.32
C ILE A 91 -1.83 4.12 2.04
N LEU A 92 -0.89 3.50 1.33
CA LEU A 92 0.10 2.60 1.93
C LEU A 92 1.37 3.40 2.19
N VAL A 93 1.91 3.27 3.39
CA VAL A 93 3.19 3.89 3.78
C VAL A 93 4.16 2.79 4.17
N PHE A 94 5.29 2.72 3.48
CA PHE A 94 6.38 1.79 3.77
C PHE A 94 7.51 2.52 4.46
N ILE A 95 8.05 1.92 5.51
CA ILE A 95 9.14 2.48 6.33
C ILE A 95 10.21 1.40 6.47
N ASN A 96 11.44 1.70 6.05
CA ASN A 96 12.54 0.74 6.18
C ASN A 96 13.29 0.90 7.53
N GLY A 97 14.23 0.00 7.81
CA GLY A 97 15.04 0.04 9.03
C GLY A 97 15.88 1.31 9.20
N LYS A 98 16.12 2.07 8.12
CA LYS A 98 16.81 3.38 8.13
C LYS A 98 15.84 4.55 8.32
N LYS A 99 14.56 4.28 8.58
CA LYS A 99 13.49 5.29 8.69
C LYS A 99 13.31 6.13 7.42
N GLN A 100 13.67 5.57 6.26
CA GLN A 100 13.26 6.10 4.95
C GLN A 100 11.81 5.70 4.73
N ILE A 101 11.03 6.60 4.15
CA ILE A 101 9.56 6.48 4.04
C ILE A 101 9.16 6.64 2.58
N TYR A 102 8.26 5.77 2.14
CA TYR A 102 7.61 5.87 0.84
C TYR A 102 6.10 5.72 1.00
N ALA A 103 5.33 6.73 0.60
CA ALA A 103 3.87 6.66 0.55
C ALA A 103 3.42 6.40 -0.89
N MET A 104 2.43 5.52 -1.08
CA MET A 104 1.84 5.22 -2.38
C MET A 104 0.31 5.17 -2.32
N PRO A 105 -0.37 5.49 -3.44
CA PRO A 105 -1.82 5.50 -3.44
C PRO A 105 -2.37 4.07 -3.43
N LEU A 106 -3.44 3.84 -2.70
CA LEU A 106 -4.26 2.62 -2.78
C LEU A 106 -5.68 3.06 -3.18
N PHE A 107 -5.84 3.33 -4.47
CA PHE A 107 -7.09 3.78 -5.06
C PHE A 107 -8.21 2.73 -4.98
N ASN A 108 -9.46 3.17 -4.93
CA ASN A 108 -10.61 2.28 -5.14
C ASN A 108 -10.74 1.81 -6.61
N SER A 109 -11.75 0.96 -6.87
CA SER A 109 -12.00 0.34 -8.18
C SER A 109 -12.40 1.32 -9.30
N LYS A 110 -12.68 2.61 -8.99
CA LYS A 110 -12.99 3.65 -9.99
C LYS A 110 -11.80 3.93 -10.92
N TYR A 111 -10.58 3.86 -10.40
CA TYR A 111 -9.33 4.16 -11.13
C TYR A 111 -8.83 2.92 -11.89
N ARG A 112 -9.57 2.52 -12.92
CA ARG A 112 -9.37 1.26 -13.66
C ARG A 112 -8.02 1.19 -14.38
N ASP A 113 -7.50 2.33 -14.84
CA ASP A 113 -6.19 2.46 -15.46
C ASP A 113 -5.05 2.20 -14.46
N TYR A 114 -5.20 2.63 -13.20
CA TYR A 114 -4.21 2.37 -12.16
C TYR A 114 -4.10 0.88 -11.83
N TRP A 115 -5.25 0.19 -11.79
CA TRP A 115 -5.33 -1.23 -11.48
C TRP A 115 -5.08 -2.15 -12.69
N GLU A 116 -5.19 -1.61 -13.90
CA GLU A 116 -5.03 -2.34 -15.17
C GLU A 116 -5.96 -3.56 -15.26
N PHE A 117 -7.24 -3.40 -14.85
CA PHE A 117 -8.22 -4.48 -14.89
C PHE A 117 -8.42 -5.01 -16.33
N PRO A 118 -8.21 -6.32 -16.59
CA PRO A 118 -7.99 -6.84 -17.94
C PRO A 118 -9.23 -6.81 -18.85
N PHE A 119 -10.44 -6.82 -18.29
CA PHE A 119 -11.69 -6.85 -19.06
C PHE A 119 -12.55 -5.60 -18.87
N ASP A 120 -12.00 -4.57 -18.24
CA ASP A 120 -12.70 -3.34 -17.95
C ASP A 120 -12.24 -2.21 -18.88
N LYS A 121 -13.21 -1.46 -19.41
CA LYS A 121 -12.94 -0.22 -20.14
C LYS A 121 -12.71 0.93 -19.17
N LEU A 122 -11.90 1.90 -19.57
CA LEU A 122 -11.72 3.14 -18.82
C LEU A 122 -13.06 3.88 -18.68
N LEU A 123 -13.26 4.52 -17.52
CA LEU A 123 -14.43 5.35 -17.26
C LEU A 123 -14.19 6.75 -17.84
N GLN A 124 -15.14 7.29 -18.60
CA GLN A 124 -14.96 8.55 -19.34
C GLN A 124 -14.71 9.77 -18.44
N ASN A 125 -15.31 9.79 -17.25
CA ASN A 125 -15.26 10.93 -16.32
C ASN A 125 -14.31 10.68 -15.13
N VAL A 126 -13.35 9.78 -15.28
CA VAL A 126 -12.35 9.49 -14.25
C VAL A 126 -11.00 9.97 -14.73
N PRO A 127 -10.35 10.90 -14.00
CA PRO A 127 -9.02 11.36 -14.37
C PRO A 127 -8.05 10.18 -14.46
N LYS A 128 -7.28 10.14 -15.54
CA LYS A 128 -6.22 9.15 -15.68
C LYS A 128 -5.18 9.35 -14.59
N THR A 129 -4.81 8.26 -13.96
CA THR A 129 -3.58 8.12 -13.19
C THR A 129 -2.39 8.10 -14.15
N ASN A 130 -1.27 8.67 -13.71
CA ASN A 130 -0.03 8.72 -14.51
C ASN A 130 0.88 7.50 -14.26
N THR A 131 0.34 6.44 -13.65
CA THR A 131 1.10 5.28 -13.18
C THR A 131 0.15 4.10 -12.92
N THR A 132 0.70 2.96 -12.51
CA THR A 132 -0.08 1.77 -12.17
C THR A 132 0.32 1.26 -10.78
N PHE A 133 -0.51 0.41 -10.17
CA PHE A 133 -0.23 -0.17 -8.86
C PHE A 133 1.12 -0.90 -8.82
N THR A 134 1.35 -1.76 -9.80
CA THR A 134 2.61 -2.49 -9.97
C THR A 134 3.81 -1.54 -10.07
N ASN A 135 3.68 -0.46 -10.85
CA ASN A 135 4.77 0.49 -11.05
C ASN A 135 5.06 1.33 -9.80
N GLN A 136 4.04 1.77 -9.06
CA GLN A 136 4.24 2.48 -7.78
C GLN A 136 4.89 1.57 -6.74
N LEU A 137 4.44 0.33 -6.60
CA LEU A 137 5.00 -0.58 -5.62
C LEU A 137 6.45 -0.95 -5.93
N ASN A 138 6.78 -1.24 -7.21
CA ASN A 138 8.16 -1.45 -7.63
C ASN A 138 9.03 -0.21 -7.36
N SER A 139 8.54 0.99 -7.68
CA SER A 139 9.27 2.25 -7.43
C SER A 139 9.55 2.46 -5.95
N GLY A 140 8.56 2.23 -5.08
CA GLY A 140 8.74 2.34 -3.63
C GLY A 140 9.74 1.33 -3.07
N ILE A 141 9.70 0.10 -3.55
CA ILE A 141 10.70 -0.93 -3.20
C ILE A 141 12.10 -0.52 -3.64
N ASP A 142 12.25 0.00 -4.86
CA ASP A 142 13.54 0.41 -5.40
C ASP A 142 14.11 1.64 -4.69
N GLU A 143 13.25 2.55 -4.20
CA GLU A 143 13.62 3.71 -3.39
C GLU A 143 14.04 3.32 -1.97
N LEU A 144 13.33 2.37 -1.35
CA LEU A 144 13.58 1.93 0.03
C LEU A 144 14.67 0.87 0.17
N ILE A 145 14.93 0.08 -0.88
CA ILE A 145 15.86 -1.05 -0.86
C ILE A 145 16.87 -0.90 -1.99
N ASN A 146 18.12 -0.62 -1.60
CA ASN A 146 19.23 -0.41 -2.54
C ASN A 146 19.36 -1.58 -3.52
N ASN A 147 19.55 -1.27 -4.81
CA ASN A 147 19.81 -2.23 -5.87
C ASN A 147 21.03 -3.14 -5.60
N SER A 148 22.04 -2.67 -4.86
CA SER A 148 23.21 -3.48 -4.50
C SER A 148 23.00 -4.38 -3.29
N ASP A 149 21.83 -4.35 -2.65
CA ASP A 149 21.51 -5.22 -1.51
C ASP A 149 21.33 -6.66 -1.98
N ARG A 150 22.23 -7.56 -1.54
CA ARG A 150 22.19 -8.99 -1.87
C ARG A 150 20.91 -9.69 -1.42
N ARG A 151 20.18 -9.14 -0.44
CA ARG A 151 18.90 -9.66 0.07
C ARG A 151 17.69 -8.93 -0.51
N LYS A 152 17.86 -8.11 -1.56
CA LYS A 152 16.78 -7.31 -2.15
C LYS A 152 15.58 -8.16 -2.55
N SER A 153 15.79 -9.32 -3.18
CA SER A 153 14.70 -10.21 -3.58
C SER A 153 13.90 -10.73 -2.38
N ASN A 154 14.56 -11.14 -1.29
CA ASN A 154 13.90 -11.61 -0.07
C ASN A 154 13.14 -10.48 0.62
N LYS A 155 13.74 -9.29 0.72
CA LYS A 155 13.10 -8.09 1.28
C LYS A 155 11.87 -7.68 0.49
N ARG A 156 11.95 -7.72 -0.84
CA ARG A 156 10.83 -7.46 -1.74
C ARG A 156 9.71 -8.46 -1.50
N TYR A 157 10.02 -9.76 -1.52
CA TYR A 157 9.03 -10.81 -1.29
C TYR A 157 8.33 -10.60 0.06
N THR A 158 9.12 -10.36 1.11
CA THR A 158 8.62 -10.12 2.47
C THR A 158 7.72 -8.89 2.53
N LEU A 159 8.14 -7.76 1.95
CA LEU A 159 7.33 -6.54 1.90
C LEU A 159 5.99 -6.77 1.19
N ILE A 160 5.99 -7.45 0.04
CA ILE A 160 4.77 -7.74 -0.71
C ILE A 160 3.88 -8.72 0.06
N ASN A 161 4.45 -9.77 0.66
CA ASN A 161 3.71 -10.73 1.45
C ASN A 161 3.05 -10.04 2.64
N GLU A 162 3.80 -9.31 3.47
CA GLU A 162 3.26 -8.58 4.62
C GLU A 162 2.23 -7.52 4.22
N MET A 163 2.44 -6.83 3.10
CA MET A 163 1.44 -5.90 2.56
C MET A 163 0.11 -6.62 2.28
N LEU A 164 0.15 -7.77 1.59
CA LEU A 164 -1.05 -8.49 1.20
C LEU A 164 -1.69 -9.23 2.39
N THR A 165 -0.93 -10.08 3.09
CA THR A 165 -1.48 -10.95 4.13
C THR A 165 -1.74 -10.22 5.43
N SER A 166 -0.84 -9.31 5.82
CA SER A 166 -0.86 -8.73 7.16
C SER A 166 -1.53 -7.37 7.15
N VAL A 167 -1.25 -6.49 6.19
CA VAL A 167 -1.86 -5.15 6.11
C VAL A 167 -3.24 -5.22 5.46
N LEU A 168 -3.32 -5.64 4.21
CA LEU A 168 -4.58 -5.72 3.45
C LEU A 168 -5.47 -6.89 3.85
N ASN A 169 -4.94 -7.82 4.66
CA ASN A 169 -5.67 -8.99 5.16
C ASN A 169 -6.24 -9.85 4.01
N CYS A 170 -5.48 -9.98 2.92
CA CYS A 170 -5.85 -10.79 1.80
C CYS A 170 -5.79 -12.28 2.16
N LYS A 171 -6.77 -13.04 1.71
CA LYS A 171 -6.76 -14.50 1.78
C LYS A 171 -6.05 -15.07 0.57
N ARG A 172 -5.08 -15.96 0.76
CA ARG A 172 -4.53 -16.72 -0.36
C ARG A 172 -5.63 -17.61 -0.93
N ILE A 173 -5.79 -17.61 -2.25
CA ILE A 173 -6.79 -18.43 -2.94
C ILE A 173 -6.11 -19.52 -3.75
N GLU A 174 -6.71 -20.70 -3.73
CA GLU A 174 -6.30 -21.90 -4.43
C GLU A 174 -7.38 -22.35 -5.43
N GLU A 175 -7.05 -23.28 -6.33
CA GLU A 175 -8.01 -23.77 -7.34
C GLU A 175 -9.31 -24.31 -6.72
N LYS A 176 -9.23 -24.93 -5.55
CA LYS A 176 -10.39 -25.46 -4.81
C LYS A 176 -11.32 -24.34 -4.32
N ASP A 177 -10.83 -23.10 -4.21
CA ASP A 177 -11.61 -21.93 -3.78
C ASP A 177 -12.38 -21.27 -4.92
N SER A 178 -12.49 -21.94 -6.07
CA SER A 178 -13.21 -21.48 -7.26
C SER A 178 -14.61 -20.92 -6.95
N SER A 179 -15.35 -21.53 -6.01
CA SER A 179 -16.66 -21.06 -5.60
C SER A 179 -16.61 -19.66 -4.97
N SER A 180 -15.61 -19.41 -4.12
CA SER A 180 -15.39 -18.13 -3.46
C SER A 180 -15.08 -17.02 -4.47
N VAL A 181 -14.41 -17.36 -5.57
CA VAL A 181 -14.08 -16.42 -6.65
C VAL A 181 -15.27 -16.19 -7.59
N LEU A 182 -15.97 -17.25 -7.98
CA LEU A 182 -17.03 -17.18 -9.00
C LEU A 182 -18.38 -16.70 -8.46
N HIS A 183 -18.65 -16.88 -7.16
CA HIS A 183 -19.96 -16.57 -6.57
C HIS A 183 -19.97 -15.35 -5.65
N THR A 184 -18.81 -14.79 -5.29
CA THR A 184 -18.74 -13.58 -4.47
C THR A 184 -18.89 -12.34 -5.34
N LEU A 185 -20.14 -11.95 -5.62
CA LEU A 185 -20.47 -10.65 -6.21
C LEU A 185 -20.72 -9.63 -5.10
N ARG A 186 -19.85 -8.62 -4.99
CA ARG A 186 -20.06 -7.50 -4.07
C ARG A 186 -20.52 -6.27 -4.82
N GLY A 187 -21.62 -5.66 -4.38
CA GLY A 187 -22.05 -4.37 -4.89
C GLY A 187 -21.10 -3.25 -4.46
N SER A 188 -20.85 -2.29 -5.35
CA SER A 188 -20.05 -1.11 -5.08
C SER A 188 -20.78 0.15 -5.57
N TYR A 189 -20.73 1.21 -4.76
CA TYR A 189 -21.30 2.52 -5.06
C TYR A 189 -20.30 3.51 -5.68
N ASP A 190 -19.03 3.09 -5.82
CA ASP A 190 -17.95 3.95 -6.32
C ASP A 190 -17.72 3.80 -7.83
N ILE A 191 -18.43 2.87 -8.47
CA ILE A 191 -18.33 2.53 -9.89
C ILE A 191 -19.71 2.52 -10.54
N PRO A 192 -19.83 2.86 -11.85
CA PRO A 192 -21.11 2.91 -12.54
C PRO A 192 -21.86 1.59 -12.54
N ASP A 193 -23.19 1.66 -12.58
CA ASP A 193 -24.06 0.48 -12.62
C ASP A 193 -23.65 -0.50 -13.72
N GLU A 194 -23.55 -1.76 -13.33
CA GLU A 194 -23.18 -2.87 -14.20
C GLU A 194 -24.32 -3.89 -14.20
N ASN A 195 -24.76 -4.32 -15.38
CA ASN A 195 -25.69 -5.43 -15.48
C ASN A 195 -25.10 -6.68 -14.82
N ILE A 196 -25.87 -7.35 -13.95
CA ILE A 196 -25.37 -8.48 -13.14
C ILE A 196 -24.85 -9.65 -13.99
N ASP A 197 -25.43 -9.90 -15.17
CA ASP A 197 -24.97 -10.96 -16.05
C ASP A 197 -23.65 -10.60 -16.74
N SER A 198 -23.46 -9.32 -17.11
CA SER A 198 -22.17 -8.80 -17.55
C SER A 198 -21.09 -8.95 -16.47
N ALA A 199 -21.44 -8.67 -15.21
CA ALA A 199 -20.53 -8.84 -14.07
C ALA A 199 -20.15 -10.32 -13.88
N LYS A 200 -21.12 -11.26 -13.94
CA LYS A 200 -20.85 -12.70 -13.88
C LYS A 200 -19.96 -13.18 -15.03
N ILE A 201 -20.18 -12.68 -16.24
CA ILE A 201 -19.32 -13.00 -17.39
C ILE A 201 -17.89 -12.51 -17.14
N ARG A 202 -17.71 -11.29 -16.63
CA ARG A 202 -16.39 -10.75 -16.28
C ARG A 202 -15.73 -11.57 -15.17
N LEU A 203 -16.44 -11.95 -14.11
CA LEU A 203 -15.90 -12.80 -13.05
C LEU A 203 -15.40 -14.14 -13.58
N ARG A 204 -16.17 -14.79 -14.47
CA ARG A 204 -15.73 -16.03 -15.14
C ARG A 204 -14.47 -15.80 -15.97
N LYS A 205 -14.42 -14.73 -16.76
CA LYS A 205 -13.22 -14.39 -17.55
C LYS A 205 -12.00 -14.11 -16.66
N ASN A 206 -12.18 -13.40 -15.54
CA ASN A 206 -11.13 -13.19 -14.55
C ASN A 206 -10.61 -14.53 -14.01
N TYR A 207 -11.52 -15.41 -13.58
CA TYR A 207 -11.18 -16.73 -13.06
C TYR A 207 -10.39 -17.56 -14.07
N GLU A 208 -10.85 -17.64 -15.32
CA GLU A 208 -10.15 -18.37 -16.38
C GLU A 208 -8.76 -17.80 -16.68
N LEU A 209 -8.59 -16.47 -16.59
CA LEU A 209 -7.29 -15.85 -16.79
C LEU A 209 -6.34 -16.12 -15.62
N MET A 210 -6.83 -16.03 -14.38
CA MET A 210 -6.04 -16.37 -13.17
C MET A 210 -5.60 -17.83 -13.19
N LYS A 211 -6.53 -18.74 -13.53
CA LYS A 211 -6.30 -20.18 -13.53
C LYS A 211 -5.16 -20.62 -14.45
N ARG A 212 -4.98 -19.95 -15.59
CA ARG A 212 -3.90 -20.27 -16.55
C ARG A 212 -2.49 -20.06 -15.98
N GLU A 213 -2.36 -19.24 -14.94
CA GLU A 213 -1.07 -18.82 -14.39
C GLU A 213 -1.04 -18.92 -12.85
N TRP A 214 -1.93 -19.73 -12.28
CA TRP A 214 -2.14 -19.80 -10.83
C TRP A 214 -0.94 -20.45 -10.11
N HIS A 215 -0.23 -21.32 -10.81
CA HIS A 215 0.98 -21.97 -10.35
C HIS A 215 2.07 -21.87 -11.42
N PRO A 216 3.36 -21.72 -11.05
CA PRO A 216 4.46 -22.00 -11.96
C PRO A 216 4.34 -23.44 -12.49
N GLU A 217 4.70 -23.70 -13.75
CA GLU A 217 4.68 -25.07 -14.31
C GLU A 217 5.47 -26.07 -13.45
N GLU A 218 6.51 -25.59 -12.77
CA GLU A 218 7.41 -26.41 -11.94
C GLU A 218 6.87 -26.69 -10.51
N PHE A 219 5.86 -25.94 -10.01
CA PHE A 219 5.40 -26.06 -8.61
C PHE A 219 3.89 -25.82 -8.44
N SER A 220 3.09 -26.88 -8.59
CA SER A 220 1.62 -26.83 -8.51
C SER A 220 1.02 -26.35 -7.17
N TYR A 221 1.79 -26.36 -6.08
CA TYR A 221 1.33 -25.93 -4.74
C TYR A 221 1.64 -24.46 -4.41
N ASN A 222 2.35 -23.75 -5.28
CA ASN A 222 2.75 -22.36 -5.02
C ASN A 222 1.73 -21.37 -5.60
N TYR A 223 0.60 -21.23 -4.91
CA TYR A 223 -0.48 -20.33 -5.33
C TYR A 223 -0.07 -18.86 -5.18
N ASN A 224 -0.21 -18.11 -6.28
CA ASN A 224 0.21 -16.72 -6.38
C ASN A 224 -0.93 -15.68 -6.30
N CYS A 225 -2.15 -16.12 -5.97
CA CYS A 225 -3.34 -15.27 -5.92
C CYS A 225 -3.76 -14.94 -4.49
N TYR A 226 -4.13 -13.68 -4.26
CA TYR A 226 -4.51 -13.11 -2.97
C TYR A 226 -5.81 -12.31 -3.10
N PHE A 227 -6.87 -12.77 -2.43
CA PHE A 227 -8.17 -12.13 -2.44
C PHE A 227 -8.30 -11.10 -1.31
N ASP A 228 -8.40 -9.84 -1.69
CA ASP A 228 -8.80 -8.71 -0.84
C ASP A 228 -10.33 -8.59 -0.86
N GLU A 229 -10.94 -9.15 0.18
CA GLU A 229 -12.39 -9.05 0.37
C GLU A 229 -12.85 -7.62 0.59
N THR A 230 -12.07 -6.83 1.34
CA THR A 230 -12.43 -5.46 1.74
C THR A 230 -12.64 -4.59 0.50
N ASN A 231 -11.73 -4.72 -0.47
CA ASN A 231 -11.77 -3.95 -1.69
C ASN A 231 -12.29 -4.73 -2.90
N ALA A 232 -12.80 -5.95 -2.70
CA ALA A 232 -13.29 -6.85 -3.74
C ALA A 232 -12.33 -6.96 -4.93
N ARG A 233 -11.07 -7.30 -4.65
CA ARG A 233 -10.01 -7.44 -5.66
C ARG A 233 -9.20 -8.70 -5.43
N VAL A 234 -8.74 -9.32 -6.51
CA VAL A 234 -7.72 -10.38 -6.45
C VAL A 234 -6.42 -9.83 -7.01
N TYR A 235 -5.32 -10.06 -6.30
CA TYR A 235 -3.96 -9.76 -6.71
C TYR A 235 -3.24 -11.07 -7.08
N GLN A 236 -2.82 -11.20 -8.34
CA GLN A 236 -2.01 -12.31 -8.80
C GLN A 236 -0.57 -11.84 -9.00
N ILE A 237 0.36 -12.45 -8.28
CA ILE A 237 1.78 -12.06 -8.28
C ILE A 237 2.55 -12.89 -9.31
N GLU A 238 3.21 -12.20 -10.23
CA GLU A 238 4.14 -12.78 -11.19
C GLU A 238 5.55 -12.27 -10.88
N ASN A 239 6.47 -13.19 -10.59
CA ASN A 239 7.86 -12.84 -10.30
C ASN A 239 8.67 -12.79 -11.61
N LEU A 240 9.21 -11.62 -11.94
CA LEU A 240 10.00 -11.36 -13.14
C LEU A 240 11.49 -11.19 -12.78
N GLY A 241 11.94 -11.91 -11.74
CA GLY A 241 13.29 -11.86 -11.18
C GLY A 241 13.55 -10.56 -10.42
N ASN A 242 14.12 -9.57 -11.10
CA ASN A 242 14.47 -8.28 -10.49
C ASN A 242 13.29 -7.32 -10.35
N LYS A 243 12.11 -7.69 -10.84
CA LYS A 243 10.84 -6.97 -10.62
C LYS A 243 9.73 -7.99 -10.40
N PHE A 244 8.57 -7.51 -10.01
CA PHE A 244 7.34 -8.30 -9.99
C PHE A 244 6.25 -7.57 -10.76
N LYS A 245 5.27 -8.31 -11.21
CA LYS A 245 4.02 -7.79 -11.78
C LYS A 245 2.86 -8.26 -10.93
N ILE A 246 1.96 -7.36 -10.58
CA ILE A 246 0.71 -7.69 -9.89
C ILE A 246 -0.42 -7.48 -10.90
N LYS A 247 -0.98 -8.58 -11.40
CA LYS A 247 -2.23 -8.53 -12.16
C LYS A 247 -3.36 -8.36 -11.16
N THR A 248 -4.22 -7.39 -11.39
CA THR A 248 -5.35 -7.11 -10.49
C THR A 248 -6.66 -7.45 -11.18
N TYR A 249 -7.54 -8.13 -10.48
CA TYR A 249 -8.85 -8.54 -10.96
C TYR A 249 -9.94 -7.93 -10.08
N ARG A 250 -10.90 -7.27 -10.70
CA ARG A 250 -12.05 -6.68 -10.01
C ARG A 250 -13.10 -7.76 -9.73
N MET A 251 -13.57 -7.83 -8.48
CA MET A 251 -14.57 -8.80 -8.02
C MET A 251 -15.91 -8.14 -7.65
N ASP A 252 -15.95 -6.81 -7.54
CA ASP A 252 -17.18 -6.03 -7.34
C ASP A 252 -17.98 -5.84 -8.64
N TYR A 253 -19.17 -5.26 -8.53
CA TYR A 253 -19.95 -4.70 -9.63
C TYR A 253 -20.68 -3.43 -9.16
N GLY A 254 -20.96 -2.51 -10.08
CA GLY A 254 -21.64 -1.26 -9.73
C GLY A 254 -23.12 -1.50 -9.48
N PHE A 255 -23.60 -1.00 -8.34
CA PHE A 255 -25.00 -1.10 -7.95
C PHE A 255 -25.41 0.11 -7.12
N HIS A 256 -26.21 0.99 -7.72
CA HIS A 256 -26.89 2.08 -7.05
C HIS A 256 -28.38 1.74 -6.95
N TYR A 257 -28.95 1.85 -5.74
CA TYR A 257 -30.40 1.70 -5.60
C TYR A 257 -31.11 2.75 -6.44
N ILE A 258 -32.18 2.34 -7.12
CA ILE A 258 -33.20 3.28 -7.58
C ILE A 258 -33.84 3.82 -6.30
N ASN A 259 -33.66 5.11 -6.00
CA ASN A 259 -34.53 5.79 -5.06
C ASN A 259 -35.93 5.77 -5.69
N LEU A 260 -36.79 4.86 -5.22
CA LEU A 260 -38.21 4.86 -5.51
C LEU A 260 -38.89 5.95 -4.68
#